data_AF-A0A7J5ZLH5-F1
#
_entry.id   AF-A0A7J5ZLH5-F1
#
_cell.length_a   1.000
_cell.length_b   1.000
_cell.length_c   1.000
_cell.angle_alpha   90.00
_cell.angle_beta   90.00
_cell.angle_gamma   90.00
#
_symmetry.space_group_name_H-M   'P 1'
#
loop_
_entity.id
_entity.type
_entity.pdbx_description
1 polymer ?
#
loop_
_entity_poly.entity_id
_entity_poly.type
_entity_poly.pdbx_seq_one_letter_code
_entity_poly.pdbx_strand_id
1 'polypeptide(L)'
;MADALSEASDLSGGEESQEEDVLTPAELIARLEGAWLNEKFSPELLENKSELVECVMEQLTHMEENLQRVRKADLKASVHRMEIDRIRFVLSSYLRSRLQKIEKFFPHVLEKEKSRADGDPSFLSPEEFAFAKEYLANTEVYLKAVALKHMPPNLQGVDMLKAVPEPCLDSFVFLRVKERQENILVEPETDEQREYVVDLEEGSQHLMRYRTIAPLVASGAVQLI
;
A
#
# COMPACT_ATOMS: atom_id res chain seq x y z
N MET A 1 -2.10 45.05 56.63
CA MET A 1 -1.00 44.89 55.66
C MET A 1 -1.01 43.43 55.24
N ALA A 2 -1.37 43.19 53.96
CA ALA A 2 -1.35 41.97 53.13
C ALA A 2 -1.32 40.63 53.88
N ASP A 3 -2.43 39.92 54.07
CA ASP A 3 -3.26 39.17 53.10
C ASP A 3 -2.53 37.99 52.45
N ALA A 4 -2.97 36.79 52.84
CA ALA A 4 -2.40 35.50 52.54
C ALA A 4 -3.38 34.79 51.59
N LEU A 5 -3.02 34.67 50.32
CA LEU A 5 -3.74 33.85 49.35
C LEU A 5 -2.74 33.00 48.56
N SER A 6 -2.86 31.71 48.84
CA SER A 6 -2.35 30.57 48.09
C SER A 6 -2.89 30.62 46.65
N GLU A 7 -2.02 30.89 45.68
CA GLU A 7 -2.27 30.50 44.28
C GLU A 7 -1.48 29.22 43.98
N ALA A 8 -2.26 28.16 43.80
CA ALA A 8 -1.82 26.87 43.32
C ALA A 8 -1.31 27.02 41.89
N SER A 9 -0.04 26.66 41.67
CA SER A 9 0.47 26.43 40.32
C SER A 9 -0.15 25.15 39.79
N ASP A 10 -1.14 25.34 38.93
CA ASP A 10 -1.90 24.34 38.21
C ASP A 10 -0.98 23.48 37.33
N LEU A 11 -0.64 22.29 37.84
CA LEU A 11 0.00 21.21 37.09
C LEU A 11 -1.09 20.51 36.28
N SER A 12 -1.46 21.09 35.14
CA SER A 12 -2.19 20.37 34.08
C SER A 12 -1.20 19.96 32.98
N GLY A 13 -0.34 19.01 33.33
CA GLY A 13 0.24 18.14 32.32
C GLY A 13 -0.90 17.30 31.76
N GLY A 14 -1.50 17.78 30.66
CA GLY A 14 -2.40 16.98 29.85
C GLY A 14 -1.62 15.79 29.34
N GLU A 15 -1.77 14.65 30.00
CA GLU A 15 -1.51 13.36 29.39
C GLU A 15 -2.46 13.29 28.20
N GLU A 16 -1.95 13.65 27.01
CA GLU A 16 -2.50 13.20 25.73
C GLU A 16 -2.50 11.68 25.82
N SER A 17 -3.62 11.16 26.30
CA SER A 17 -3.94 9.76 26.24
C SER A 17 -3.95 9.45 24.75
N GLN A 18 -2.85 8.88 24.26
CA GLN A 18 -2.85 8.16 23.00
C GLN A 18 -3.95 7.11 23.16
N GLU A 19 -5.14 7.41 22.64
CA GLU A 19 -6.16 6.41 22.40
C GLU A 19 -5.49 5.42 21.47
N GLU A 20 -4.93 4.35 22.04
CA GLU A 20 -4.62 3.13 21.30
C GLU A 20 -5.96 2.69 20.72
N ASP A 21 -6.21 3.12 19.50
CA ASP A 21 -7.42 2.83 18.75
C ASP A 21 -7.47 1.31 18.60
N VAL A 22 -8.22 0.63 19.48
CA VAL A 22 -8.26 -0.82 19.57
C VAL A 22 -8.95 -1.34 18.30
N LEU A 23 -8.14 -1.58 17.27
CA LEU A 23 -8.62 -2.05 15.98
C LEU A 23 -9.24 -3.43 16.14
N THR A 24 -10.53 -3.54 15.84
CA THR A 24 -11.21 -4.83 15.95
C THR A 24 -10.73 -5.78 14.84
N PRO A 25 -10.76 -7.11 15.05
CA PRO A 25 -10.41 -8.06 13.99
C PRO A 25 -11.26 -7.90 12.72
N ALA A 26 -12.51 -7.47 12.84
CA ALA A 26 -13.38 -7.23 11.68
C ALA A 26 -12.90 -6.02 10.86
N GLU A 27 -12.51 -4.93 11.52
CA GLU A 27 -11.96 -3.74 10.86
C GLU A 27 -10.59 -4.03 10.24
N LEU A 28 -9.77 -4.87 10.88
CA LEU A 28 -8.50 -5.34 10.35
C LEU A 28 -8.68 -6.03 8.98
N ILE A 29 -9.65 -6.95 8.88
CA ILE A 29 -9.95 -7.62 7.62
C ILE A 29 -10.50 -6.64 6.58
N ALA A 30 -11.38 -5.69 6.97
CA ALA A 30 -11.89 -4.69 6.05
C ALA A 30 -10.78 -3.78 5.49
N ARG A 31 -9.80 -3.40 6.32
CA ARG A 31 -8.61 -2.64 5.89
C ARG A 31 -7.73 -3.47 4.95
N LEU A 32 -7.54 -4.76 5.23
CA LEU A 32 -6.80 -5.68 4.35
C LEU A 32 -7.49 -5.81 2.98
N GLU A 33 -8.81 -5.99 2.94
CA GLU A 33 -9.56 -6.08 1.69
C GLU A 33 -9.47 -4.77 0.89
N GLY A 34 -9.55 -3.63 1.57
CA GLY A 34 -9.37 -2.31 0.95
C GLY A 34 -7.99 -2.13 0.34
N ALA A 35 -6.93 -2.46 1.09
CA ALA A 35 -5.55 -2.42 0.62
C ALA A 35 -5.33 -3.39 -0.55
N TRP A 36 -5.89 -4.59 -0.47
CA TRP A 36 -5.83 -5.60 -1.53
C TRP A 36 -6.46 -5.12 -2.84
N LEU A 37 -7.65 -4.55 -2.79
CA LEU A 37 -8.34 -4.03 -3.98
C LEU A 37 -7.58 -2.82 -4.56
N ASN A 38 -7.15 -1.89 -3.71
CA ASN A 38 -6.36 -0.74 -4.16
C ASN A 38 -5.07 -1.19 -4.86
N GLU A 39 -4.33 -2.13 -4.26
CA GLU A 39 -3.11 -2.67 -4.85
C GLU A 39 -3.38 -3.43 -6.15
N LYS A 40 -4.53 -4.10 -6.28
CA LYS A 40 -4.85 -4.84 -7.50
C LYS A 40 -5.13 -3.93 -8.70
N PHE A 41 -5.74 -2.78 -8.47
CA PHE A 41 -6.21 -1.88 -9.53
C PHE A 41 -5.33 -0.64 -9.73
N SER A 42 -4.40 -0.34 -8.82
CA SER A 42 -3.45 0.75 -9.02
C SER A 42 -2.37 0.37 -10.04
N PRO A 43 -1.97 1.30 -10.93
CA PRO A 43 -0.92 1.05 -11.92
C PRO A 43 0.50 1.08 -11.32
N GLU A 44 0.68 1.72 -10.15
CA GLU A 44 1.94 1.79 -9.41
C GLU A 44 1.90 0.96 -8.11
N LEU A 45 3.06 0.75 -7.51
CA LEU A 45 3.17 0.15 -6.18
C LEU A 45 2.73 1.14 -5.11
N LEU A 46 1.77 0.74 -4.27
CA LEU A 46 1.29 1.58 -3.17
C LEU A 46 2.18 1.47 -1.92
N GLU A 47 1.94 2.36 -0.96
CA GLU A 47 2.58 2.33 0.35
C GLU A 47 2.48 0.96 1.01
N ASN A 48 3.56 0.53 1.65
CA ASN A 48 3.54 -0.71 2.39
C ASN A 48 2.71 -0.54 3.67
N LYS A 49 1.83 -1.50 3.93
CA LYS A 49 1.04 -1.61 5.17
C LYS A 49 1.58 -2.76 6.01
N SER A 50 2.84 -2.68 6.46
CA SER A 50 3.52 -3.74 7.24
C SER A 50 2.78 -4.08 8.52
N GLU A 51 2.39 -3.07 9.30
CA GLU A 51 1.64 -3.25 10.56
C GLU A 51 0.35 -4.04 10.33
N LEU A 52 -0.39 -3.72 9.26
CA LEU A 52 -1.61 -4.43 8.88
C LEU A 52 -1.34 -5.90 8.55
N VAL A 53 -0.27 -6.17 7.79
CA VAL A 53 0.14 -7.54 7.42
C VAL A 53 0.56 -8.33 8.63
N GLU A 54 1.36 -7.74 9.52
CA GLU A 54 1.83 -8.35 10.77
C GLU A 54 0.65 -8.71 11.67
N CYS A 55 -0.26 -7.78 11.94
CA CYS A 55 -1.46 -8.03 12.74
C CYS A 55 -2.31 -9.17 12.15
N VAL A 56 -2.53 -9.20 10.83
CA VAL A 56 -3.32 -10.28 10.19
C VAL A 56 -2.61 -11.63 10.34
N MET A 57 -1.28 -11.67 10.14
CA MET A 57 -0.49 -12.89 10.29
C MET A 57 -0.52 -13.43 11.72
N GLU A 58 -0.44 -12.56 12.72
CA GLU A 58 -0.57 -12.93 14.13
C GLU A 58 -1.96 -13.50 14.44
N GLN A 59 -3.03 -12.83 13.97
CA GLN A 59 -4.40 -13.30 14.18
C GLN A 59 -4.64 -14.66 13.51
N LEU A 60 -4.13 -14.86 12.29
CA LEU A 60 -4.20 -16.15 11.60
C LEU A 60 -3.48 -17.25 12.39
N THR A 61 -2.27 -16.97 12.86
CA THR A 61 -1.47 -17.93 13.65
C THR A 61 -2.18 -18.32 14.93
N HIS A 62 -2.69 -17.33 15.68
CA HIS A 62 -3.44 -17.58 16.91
C HIS A 62 -4.73 -18.38 16.67
N MET A 63 -5.47 -18.11 15.60
CA MET A 63 -6.65 -18.89 15.24
C MET A 63 -6.31 -20.34 14.84
N GLU A 64 -5.19 -20.54 14.13
CA GLU A 64 -4.72 -21.88 13.77
C GLU A 64 -4.33 -22.71 15.00
N GLU A 65 -3.56 -22.13 15.92
CA GLU A 65 -3.17 -22.80 17.17
C GLU A 65 -4.38 -23.20 18.01
N ASN A 66 -5.39 -22.32 18.09
CA ASN A 66 -6.62 -22.61 18.78
C ASN A 66 -7.40 -23.74 18.11
N LEU A 67 -7.46 -23.79 16.78
CA LEU A 67 -8.11 -24.86 16.04
C LEU A 67 -7.43 -26.22 16.20
N GLN A 68 -6.10 -26.26 16.38
CA GLN A 68 -5.39 -27.52 16.65
C GLN A 68 -5.84 -28.16 17.97
N ARG A 69 -6.32 -27.36 18.93
CA ARG A 69 -6.80 -27.83 20.23
C ARG A 69 -8.27 -28.27 20.21
N VAL A 70 -9.03 -27.97 19.15
CA VAL A 70 -10.47 -28.28 19.04
C VAL A 70 -10.69 -29.68 18.43
N ARG A 71 -11.71 -30.39 18.90
CA ARG A 71 -12.07 -31.73 18.39
C ARG A 71 -12.53 -31.66 16.93
N LYS A 72 -12.04 -32.58 16.09
CA LYS A 72 -12.23 -32.61 14.61
C LYS A 72 -13.68 -32.70 14.11
N ALA A 73 -14.67 -32.91 14.97
CA ALA A 73 -16.08 -33.13 14.57
C ALA A 73 -17.02 -31.94 14.91
N ASP A 74 -16.46 -30.79 15.29
CA ASP A 74 -17.26 -29.60 15.62
C ASP A 74 -17.49 -28.71 14.38
N LEU A 75 -18.76 -28.39 14.08
CA LEU A 75 -19.14 -27.48 13.00
C LEU A 75 -18.45 -26.12 13.16
N LYS A 76 -18.28 -25.65 14.41
CA LYS A 76 -17.61 -24.39 14.71
C LYS A 76 -16.16 -24.37 14.22
N ALA A 77 -15.44 -25.49 14.38
CA ALA A 77 -14.06 -25.61 13.90
C ALA A 77 -13.98 -25.57 12.37
N SER A 78 -14.96 -26.17 11.68
CA SER A 78 -15.05 -26.10 10.21
C SER A 78 -15.27 -24.68 9.71
N VAL A 79 -16.17 -23.91 10.34
CA VAL A 79 -16.44 -22.51 9.96
C VAL A 79 -15.21 -21.63 10.16
N HIS A 80 -14.52 -21.73 11.30
CA HIS A 80 -13.29 -20.98 11.52
C HIS A 80 -12.20 -21.34 10.51
N ARG A 81 -12.07 -22.62 10.14
CA ARG A 81 -11.10 -23.04 9.13
C ARG A 81 -11.40 -22.45 7.75
N MET A 82 -12.68 -22.42 7.35
CA MET A 82 -13.10 -21.77 6.11
C MET A 82 -12.74 -20.29 6.10
N GLU A 83 -12.93 -19.58 7.23
CA GLU A 83 -12.61 -18.15 7.32
C GLU A 83 -11.10 -17.88 7.27
N ILE A 84 -10.30 -18.70 7.95
CA ILE A 84 -8.83 -18.65 7.86
C ILE A 84 -8.37 -18.81 6.41
N ASP A 85 -8.94 -19.76 5.67
CA ASP A 85 -8.58 -19.99 4.28
C ASP A 85 -8.94 -18.80 3.38
N ARG A 86 -10.07 -18.12 3.65
CA ARG A 86 -10.47 -16.89 2.93
C ARG A 86 -9.51 -15.73 3.22
N ILE A 87 -9.20 -15.47 4.49
CA ILE A 87 -8.28 -14.38 4.87
C ILE A 87 -6.87 -14.66 4.33
N ARG A 88 -6.40 -15.91 4.43
CA ARG A 88 -5.09 -16.30 3.86
C ARG A 88 -5.04 -16.09 2.36
N PHE A 89 -6.13 -16.37 1.64
CA PHE A 89 -6.22 -16.10 0.21
C PHE A 89 -6.06 -14.61 -0.11
N VAL A 90 -6.81 -13.74 0.59
CA VAL A 90 -6.74 -12.28 0.40
C VAL A 90 -5.33 -11.77 0.69
N LEU A 91 -4.75 -12.14 1.83
CA LEU A 91 -3.38 -11.76 2.20
C LEU A 91 -2.35 -12.24 1.17
N SER A 92 -2.42 -13.51 0.78
CA SER A 92 -1.52 -14.07 -0.24
C SER A 92 -1.70 -13.41 -1.60
N SER A 93 -2.91 -13.00 -1.95
CA SER A 93 -3.18 -12.28 -3.20
C SER A 93 -2.63 -10.85 -3.16
N TYR A 94 -2.74 -10.16 -2.02
CA TYR A 94 -2.17 -8.83 -1.81
C TYR A 94 -0.63 -8.88 -1.96
N LEU A 95 0.04 -9.75 -1.20
CA LEU A 95 1.51 -9.89 -1.26
C LEU A 95 2.00 -10.28 -2.66
N ARG A 96 1.31 -11.21 -3.34
CA ARG A 96 1.66 -11.56 -4.73
C ARG A 96 1.48 -10.41 -5.70
N SER A 97 0.44 -9.59 -5.55
CA SER A 97 0.21 -8.44 -6.43
C SER A 97 1.32 -7.39 -6.27
N ARG A 98 1.78 -7.17 -5.03
CA ARG A 98 2.92 -6.30 -4.74
C ARG A 98 4.21 -6.83 -5.34
N LEU A 99 4.54 -8.10 -5.12
CA LEU A 99 5.74 -8.72 -5.71
C LEU A 99 5.75 -8.62 -7.24
N GLN A 100 4.60 -8.85 -7.90
CA GLN A 100 4.50 -8.69 -9.36
C GLN A 100 4.81 -7.27 -9.83
N LYS A 101 4.37 -6.25 -9.09
CA LYS A 101 4.68 -4.85 -9.41
C LYS A 101 6.15 -4.51 -9.13
N ILE A 102 6.71 -5.03 -8.04
CA ILE A 102 8.13 -4.88 -7.73
C ILE A 102 8.98 -5.50 -8.85
N GLU A 103 8.68 -6.72 -9.27
CA GLU A 103 9.39 -7.38 -10.39
C GLU A 103 9.23 -6.63 -11.72
N LYS A 104 8.07 -6.01 -11.96
CA LYS A 104 7.81 -5.26 -13.19
C LYS A 104 8.51 -3.90 -13.23
N PHE A 105 8.64 -3.24 -12.09
CA PHE A 105 9.10 -1.85 -11.98
C PHE A 105 10.34 -1.70 -11.09
N PHE A 106 11.14 -2.76 -10.91
CA PHE A 106 12.21 -2.83 -9.90
C PHE A 106 13.19 -1.66 -9.88
N PRO A 107 13.70 -1.09 -11.00
CA PRO A 107 14.64 0.02 -10.93
C PRO A 107 13.96 1.29 -10.43
N HIS A 108 12.74 1.53 -10.90
CA HIS A 108 11.93 2.71 -10.56
C HIS A 108 11.51 2.69 -9.10
N VAL A 109 11.13 1.53 -8.58
CA VAL A 109 10.77 1.36 -7.17
C VAL A 109 11.98 1.61 -6.26
N LEU A 110 13.15 1.07 -6.61
CA LEU A 110 14.38 1.30 -5.84
C LEU A 110 14.83 2.76 -5.87
N GLU A 111 14.71 3.43 -7.01
CA GLU A 111 15.05 4.85 -7.13
C GLU A 111 14.07 5.72 -6.34
N LYS A 112 12.76 5.43 -6.40
CA LYS A 112 11.72 6.11 -5.60
C LYS A 112 12.01 5.99 -4.11
N GLU A 113 12.31 4.77 -3.64
CA GLU A 113 12.66 4.51 -2.23
C GLU A 113 13.95 5.23 -1.79
N LYS A 114 14.94 5.36 -2.68
CA LYS A 114 16.19 6.08 -2.41
C LYS A 114 16.00 7.61 -2.40
N SER A 115 15.09 8.13 -3.21
CA SER A 115 14.77 9.56 -3.30
C SER A 115 13.80 10.05 -2.22
N ARG A 116 13.28 9.14 -1.39
CA ARG A 116 12.35 9.42 -0.31
C ARG A 116 12.98 10.34 0.75
N ALA A 117 12.22 11.30 1.27
CA ALA A 117 12.65 12.10 2.40
C ALA A 117 12.62 11.29 3.71
N ASP A 118 13.48 11.65 4.66
CA ASP A 118 13.48 11.05 6.00
C ASP A 118 12.19 11.45 6.73
N GLY A 119 11.21 10.54 6.78
CA GLY A 119 9.91 10.73 7.44
C GLY A 119 8.70 10.35 6.60
N ASP A 120 8.85 10.21 5.28
CA ASP A 120 7.74 9.76 4.42
C ASP A 120 7.47 8.25 4.58
N PRO A 121 6.22 7.80 4.40
CA PRO A 121 5.88 6.38 4.44
C PRO A 121 6.71 5.55 3.45
N SER A 122 7.16 4.38 3.88
CA SER A 122 7.88 3.45 3.01
C SER A 122 6.97 2.78 2.00
N PHE A 123 7.41 2.69 0.74
CA PHE A 123 6.71 1.93 -0.28
C PHE A 123 7.00 0.43 -0.18
N LEU A 124 8.11 0.06 0.46
CA LEU A 124 8.59 -1.31 0.56
C LEU A 124 8.72 -1.77 2.01
N SER A 125 8.42 -3.04 2.25
CA SER A 125 8.90 -3.72 3.46
C SER A 125 10.42 -3.95 3.39
N PRO A 126 11.09 -4.17 4.54
CA PRO A 126 12.51 -4.53 4.56
C PRO A 126 12.83 -5.76 3.69
N GLU A 127 11.93 -6.75 3.71
CA GLU A 127 12.03 -7.99 2.92
C GLU A 127 11.82 -7.72 1.44
N GLU A 128 10.82 -6.90 1.08
CA GLU A 128 10.55 -6.49 -0.30
C GLU A 128 11.73 -5.68 -0.88
N PHE A 129 12.35 -4.82 -0.07
CA PHE A 129 13.53 -4.05 -0.47
C PHE A 129 14.76 -4.93 -0.68
N ALA A 130 14.99 -5.92 0.19
CA ALA A 130 16.04 -6.91 0.00
C ALA A 130 15.81 -7.72 -1.29
N PHE A 131 14.58 -8.16 -1.52
CA PHE A 131 14.18 -8.87 -2.74
C PHE A 131 14.41 -8.03 -4.00
N ALA A 132 13.98 -6.76 -4.02
CA ALA A 132 14.17 -5.88 -5.17
C ALA A 132 15.66 -5.65 -5.51
N LYS A 133 16.51 -5.49 -4.48
CA LYS A 133 17.96 -5.36 -4.66
C LYS A 133 18.60 -6.63 -5.23
N GLU A 134 18.22 -7.78 -4.68
CA GLU A 134 18.72 -9.08 -5.18
C GLU A 134 18.27 -9.31 -6.63
N TYR A 135 17.03 -8.97 -6.96
CA TYR A 135 16.48 -9.09 -8.30
C TYR A 135 17.23 -8.21 -9.31
N LEU A 136 17.51 -6.95 -8.97
CA LEU A 136 18.31 -6.04 -9.79
C LEU A 136 19.71 -6.62 -10.03
N ALA A 137 20.41 -7.00 -8.97
CA ALA A 137 21.78 -7.55 -9.06
C ALA A 137 21.83 -8.82 -9.90
N ASN A 138 20.88 -9.73 -9.71
CA ASN A 138 20.77 -10.97 -10.48
C ASN A 138 20.54 -10.69 -11.97
N THR A 139 19.64 -9.74 -12.28
CA THR A 139 19.34 -9.34 -13.66
C THR A 139 20.57 -8.74 -14.35
N GLU A 140 21.31 -7.86 -13.67
CA GLU A 140 22.55 -7.28 -14.20
C GLU A 140 23.63 -8.34 -14.44
N VAL A 141 23.84 -9.24 -13.49
CA VAL A 141 24.80 -10.35 -13.63
C VAL A 141 24.44 -11.24 -14.80
N TYR A 142 23.16 -11.60 -14.94
CA TYR A 142 22.67 -12.43 -16.03
C TYR A 142 22.87 -11.76 -17.40
N LEU A 143 22.42 -10.51 -17.57
CA LEU A 143 22.55 -9.77 -18.83
C LEU A 143 24.03 -9.59 -19.21
N LYS A 144 24.89 -9.29 -18.23
CA LYS A 144 26.33 -9.20 -18.44
C LYS A 144 26.95 -10.52 -18.86
N ALA A 145 26.56 -11.62 -18.22
CA ALA A 145 27.08 -12.95 -18.51
C ALA A 145 26.66 -13.47 -19.89
N VAL A 146 25.43 -13.17 -20.33
CA VAL A 146 24.87 -13.69 -21.58
C VAL A 146 25.25 -12.83 -22.79
N ALA A 147 25.17 -11.51 -22.68
CA ALA A 147 25.29 -10.62 -23.84
C ALA A 147 26.28 -9.46 -23.64
N LEU A 148 26.18 -8.70 -22.55
CA LEU A 148 26.87 -7.40 -22.48
C LEU A 148 28.40 -7.53 -22.48
N LYS A 149 28.97 -8.60 -21.92
CA LYS A 149 30.42 -8.85 -21.97
C LYS A 149 30.97 -9.06 -23.39
N HIS A 150 30.10 -9.40 -24.34
CA HIS A 150 30.45 -9.64 -25.74
C HIS A 150 30.22 -8.42 -26.63
N MET A 151 29.60 -7.36 -26.11
CA MET A 151 29.39 -6.10 -26.82
C MET A 151 30.68 -5.27 -26.87
N PRO A 152 30.80 -4.34 -27.84
CA PRO A 152 31.89 -3.36 -27.84
C PRO A 152 31.96 -2.58 -26.51
N PRO A 153 33.15 -2.14 -26.05
CA PRO A 153 33.34 -1.53 -24.74
C PRO A 153 32.35 -0.40 -24.38
N ASN A 154 31.94 0.39 -25.38
CA ASN A 154 31.04 1.53 -25.19
C ASN A 154 29.55 1.13 -25.04
N LEU A 155 29.20 -0.14 -25.25
CA LEU A 155 27.82 -0.67 -25.23
C LEU A 155 27.63 -1.78 -24.19
N GLN A 156 28.57 -1.96 -23.25
CA GLN A 156 28.48 -2.99 -22.22
C GLN A 156 27.64 -2.57 -21.00
N GLY A 157 27.28 -1.30 -20.90
CA GLY A 157 26.41 -0.77 -19.84
C GLY A 157 24.96 -0.68 -20.31
N VAL A 158 24.02 -1.08 -19.45
CA VAL A 158 22.58 -0.90 -19.66
C VAL A 158 22.04 -0.06 -18.51
N ASP A 159 21.39 1.04 -18.87
CA ASP A 159 20.65 1.86 -17.91
C ASP A 159 19.28 1.22 -17.66
N MET A 160 19.15 0.54 -16.53
CA MET A 160 17.93 -0.21 -16.18
C MET A 160 16.70 0.70 -16.03
N LEU A 161 16.88 1.96 -15.62
CA LEU A 161 15.79 2.93 -15.50
C LEU A 161 15.19 3.24 -16.88
N LYS A 162 16.00 3.27 -17.94
CA LYS A 162 15.51 3.48 -19.31
C LYS A 162 15.04 2.21 -19.98
N ALA A 163 15.61 1.06 -19.62
CA ALA A 163 15.28 -0.22 -20.22
C ALA A 163 13.95 -0.78 -19.68
N VAL A 164 13.62 -0.51 -18.42
CA VAL A 164 12.40 -0.97 -17.77
C VAL A 164 11.31 0.10 -17.89
N PRO A 165 10.09 -0.24 -18.34
CA PRO A 165 8.99 0.72 -18.42
C PRO A 165 8.61 1.29 -17.04
N GLU A 166 8.22 2.55 -17.00
CA GLU A 166 7.66 3.19 -15.80
C GLU A 166 6.18 2.82 -15.58
N PRO A 167 5.66 2.90 -14.33
CA PRO A 167 4.23 2.82 -14.06
C PRO A 167 3.44 3.89 -14.81
N CYS A 168 2.42 3.50 -15.57
CA CYS A 168 1.58 4.45 -16.31
C CYS A 168 0.50 5.05 -15.40
N LEU A 169 0.77 6.23 -14.83
CA LEU A 169 -0.15 6.93 -13.93
C LEU A 169 -1.41 7.45 -14.64
N ASP A 170 -1.38 7.60 -15.97
CA ASP A 170 -2.53 8.04 -16.77
C ASP A 170 -3.50 6.89 -17.09
N SER A 171 -3.27 5.69 -16.52
CA SER A 171 -4.20 4.58 -16.63
C SER A 171 -5.55 4.93 -16.00
N PHE A 172 -6.64 4.59 -16.70
CA PHE A 172 -7.99 4.77 -16.17
C PHE A 172 -8.34 3.69 -15.16
N VAL A 173 -8.91 4.11 -14.04
CA VAL A 173 -9.35 3.22 -12.95
C VAL A 173 -10.78 3.54 -12.54
N PHE A 174 -11.52 2.51 -12.16
CA PHE A 174 -12.80 2.68 -11.49
C PHE A 174 -12.57 2.90 -10.00
N LEU A 175 -13.29 3.86 -9.44
CA LEU A 175 -13.22 4.17 -8.03
C LEU A 175 -14.62 4.35 -7.44
N ARG A 176 -14.72 4.06 -6.15
CA ARG A 176 -15.85 4.39 -5.29
C ARG A 176 -15.39 5.37 -4.23
N VAL A 177 -16.13 6.44 -4.06
CA VAL A 177 -15.85 7.50 -3.09
C VAL A 177 -16.31 7.04 -1.70
N LYS A 178 -15.41 7.11 -0.71
CA LYS A 178 -15.72 6.83 0.71
C LYS A 178 -15.95 8.11 1.50
N GLU A 179 -15.27 9.18 1.12
CA GLU A 179 -15.37 10.48 1.76
C GLU A 179 -15.58 11.55 0.68
N ARG A 180 -16.48 12.50 0.93
CA ARG A 180 -16.75 13.60 0.00
C ARG A 180 -15.45 14.37 -0.29
N GLN A 181 -15.13 14.57 -1.56
CA GLN A 181 -13.99 15.37 -2.01
C GLN A 181 -14.45 16.39 -3.04
N GLU A 182 -14.03 17.65 -2.88
CA GLU A 182 -14.46 18.74 -3.74
C GLU A 182 -13.31 19.24 -4.62
N ASN A 183 -13.65 19.85 -5.76
CA ASN A 183 -12.70 20.53 -6.63
C ASN A 183 -11.58 19.62 -7.20
N ILE A 184 -11.90 18.38 -7.55
CA ILE A 184 -10.93 17.47 -8.18
C ILE A 184 -10.69 17.91 -9.63
N LEU A 185 -9.46 18.32 -9.93
CA LEU A 185 -9.07 18.79 -11.25
C LEU A 185 -8.89 17.63 -12.23
N VAL A 186 -9.72 17.58 -13.27
CA VAL A 186 -9.60 16.61 -14.34
C VAL A 186 -8.83 17.22 -15.50
N GLU A 187 -7.63 16.71 -15.70
CA GLU A 187 -6.79 17.10 -16.84
C GLU A 187 -7.40 16.53 -18.14
N PRO A 188 -7.53 17.36 -19.19
CA PRO A 188 -8.08 16.95 -20.46
C PRO A 188 -7.22 15.89 -21.17
N GLU A 189 -7.84 15.09 -22.03
CA GLU A 189 -7.09 14.08 -22.79
C GLU A 189 -6.30 14.66 -23.96
N THR A 190 -6.76 15.80 -24.46
CA THR A 190 -6.26 16.50 -25.64
C THR A 190 -6.32 18.00 -25.38
N ASP A 191 -5.43 18.76 -26.02
CA ASP A 191 -5.36 20.24 -25.87
C ASP A 191 -6.66 20.96 -26.26
N GLU A 192 -7.61 20.27 -26.90
CA GLU A 192 -8.92 20.80 -27.29
C GLU A 192 -9.95 20.78 -26.16
N GLN A 193 -9.75 19.95 -25.13
CA GLN A 193 -10.64 19.87 -23.97
C GLN A 193 -10.14 20.82 -22.88
N ARG A 194 -11.08 21.51 -22.21
CA ARG A 194 -10.73 22.37 -21.07
C ARG A 194 -10.63 21.53 -19.81
N GLU A 195 -9.71 21.90 -18.94
CA GLU A 195 -9.71 21.47 -17.55
C GLU A 195 -11.07 21.77 -16.92
N TYR A 196 -11.62 20.78 -16.23
CA TYR A 196 -12.84 20.93 -15.46
C TYR A 196 -12.67 20.32 -14.08
N VAL A 197 -13.39 20.86 -13.11
CA VAL A 197 -13.42 20.35 -11.75
C VAL A 197 -14.63 19.45 -11.56
N VAL A 198 -14.46 18.37 -10.80
CA VAL A 198 -15.51 17.44 -10.44
C VAL A 198 -15.56 17.32 -8.92
N ASP A 199 -16.78 17.37 -8.37
CA ASP A 199 -17.02 17.03 -6.98
C ASP A 199 -17.38 15.55 -6.86
N LEU A 200 -16.68 14.86 -5.96
CA LEU A 200 -16.83 13.45 -5.68
C LEU A 200 -17.73 13.27 -4.45
N GLU A 201 -18.98 12.89 -4.69
CA GLU A 201 -19.95 12.62 -3.63
C GLU A 201 -19.71 11.26 -2.96
N GLU A 202 -19.94 11.17 -1.65
CA GLU A 202 -19.83 9.90 -0.92
C GLU A 202 -20.72 8.80 -1.54
N GLY A 203 -20.15 7.61 -1.73
CA GLY A 203 -20.83 6.46 -2.33
C GLY A 203 -20.95 6.48 -3.86
N SER A 204 -20.61 7.59 -4.51
CA SER A 204 -20.61 7.67 -5.97
C SER A 204 -19.45 6.87 -6.59
N GLN A 205 -19.61 6.47 -7.86
CA GLN A 205 -18.62 5.73 -8.63
C GLN A 205 -18.21 6.51 -9.87
N HIS A 206 -16.90 6.52 -10.15
CA HIS A 206 -16.33 7.30 -11.25
C HIS A 206 -15.27 6.49 -12.00
N LEU A 207 -15.04 6.87 -13.26
CA LEU A 207 -13.97 6.39 -14.10
C LEU A 207 -13.06 7.57 -14.42
N MET A 208 -11.84 7.57 -13.88
CA MET A 208 -10.90 8.69 -14.00
C MET A 208 -9.47 8.20 -14.16
N ARG A 209 -8.57 9.09 -14.60
CA ARG A 209 -7.12 8.82 -14.63
C ARG A 209 -6.59 8.68 -13.21
N TYR A 210 -5.78 7.64 -12.98
CA TYR A 210 -5.24 7.34 -11.66
C TYR A 210 -4.40 8.51 -11.11
N ARG A 211 -3.61 9.19 -11.96
CA ARG A 211 -2.77 10.34 -11.60
C ARG A 211 -3.51 11.38 -10.74
N THR A 212 -4.72 11.76 -11.14
CA THR A 212 -5.53 12.77 -10.44
C THR A 212 -5.97 12.30 -9.05
N ILE A 213 -6.21 11.01 -8.88
CA ILE A 213 -6.81 10.43 -7.67
C ILE A 213 -5.81 9.68 -6.80
N ALA A 214 -4.54 9.58 -7.19
CA ALA A 214 -3.51 8.86 -6.45
C ALA A 214 -3.36 9.33 -4.98
N PRO A 215 -3.38 10.64 -4.67
CA PRO A 215 -3.35 11.11 -3.27
C PRO A 215 -4.61 10.72 -2.50
N LEU A 216 -5.77 10.68 -3.17
CA LEU A 216 -7.04 10.27 -2.56
C LEU A 216 -7.05 8.77 -2.24
N VAL A 217 -6.39 7.95 -3.06
CA VAL A 217 -6.19 6.51 -2.79
C VAL A 217 -5.27 6.33 -1.58
N ALA A 218 -4.19 7.12 -1.49
CA ALA A 218 -3.25 7.06 -0.36
C ALA A 218 -3.91 7.47 0.97
N SER A 219 -4.71 8.53 0.96
CA SER A 219 -5.46 8.98 2.15
C SER A 219 -6.61 8.05 2.56
N GLY A 220 -7.09 7.19 1.66
CA GLY A 220 -8.25 6.31 1.89
C GLY A 220 -9.61 6.94 1.58
N ALA A 221 -9.65 8.20 1.14
CA ALA A 221 -10.88 8.90 0.74
C ALA A 221 -11.61 8.23 -0.44
N VAL A 222 -10.87 7.51 -1.30
CA VAL A 222 -11.44 6.72 -2.39
C VAL A 222 -10.91 5.28 -2.35
N GLN A 223 -11.69 4.37 -2.92
CA GLN A 223 -11.38 2.95 -3.03
C GLN A 223 -11.47 2.53 -4.50
N LEU A 224 -10.42 1.91 -5.02
CA LEU A 224 -10.43 1.33 -6.36
C LEU A 224 -11.28 0.05 -6.38
N ILE A 225 -11.99 -0.17 -7.49
CA ILE A 225 -12.95 -1.29 -7.68
C ILE A 225 -12.81 -1.97 -9.04
#